data_AF-A0A1F2RGB7-F1
#
_entry.id   AF-A0A1F2RGB7-F1
#
_cell.length_a   1.000
_cell.length_b   1.000
_cell.length_c   1.000
_cell.angle_alpha   90.00
_cell.angle_beta   90.00
_cell.angle_gamma   90.00
#
_symmetry.space_group_name_H-M   'P 1'
#
loop_
_entity.id
_entity.type
_entity.pdbx_description
1 polymer ?
#
loop_
_entity_poly.entity_id
_entity_poly.type
_entity_poly.pdbx_seq_one_letter_code
_entity_poly.pdbx_strand_id
1 'polypeptide(L)'
;MTEENRPQAQKSMEELKNTAKRALADAEQISFDVERLELEQIVQRKQTRRLWAFGLGLGVAIVAFTWFSIPLWKESKKLVAAVPAVRQAIEEIDKKAETTRKELIELSGQWDGVQKKISGLEKSVSAQVAGKMKALRDEVAQTSDRLAEEMDNRTEWLQTRLSRLESNEQAERTRLIELQNEVSSLRWQLGRQIAQDRQQAEKEVVSLRKQLGDNQQQVDGIAQRLQRQRMDFELAVEQDFEIAPGMILNVAGTDKGFQRVNGWIRLVPDGRTLWVREQGIQQPLFFYTPQGSLPFELVFTRVTDTGAVGYILMPDEKALQAGEMTSETNWSAALTEKPVKDIGLQ
;
A
#
# COMPACT_ATOMS: atom_id res chain seq x y z
N MET A 1 -21.86 -23.14 -37.71
CA MET A 1 -20.90 -23.31 -36.60
C MET A 1 -21.20 -24.66 -35.97
N THR A 2 -20.33 -25.61 -36.25
CA THR A 2 -20.47 -27.04 -35.98
C THR A 2 -20.36 -27.34 -34.47
N GLU A 3 -21.21 -28.25 -34.01
CA GLU A 3 -21.35 -28.69 -32.60
C GLU A 3 -20.07 -29.30 -31.99
N GLU A 4 -19.07 -29.56 -32.82
CA GLU A 4 -17.78 -30.18 -32.47
C GLU A 4 -16.84 -29.25 -31.67
N ASN A 5 -17.12 -27.94 -31.59
CA ASN A 5 -16.22 -26.96 -30.95
C ASN A 5 -16.58 -26.56 -29.51
N ARG A 6 -17.70 -27.05 -28.95
CA ARG A 6 -18.09 -26.77 -27.55
C ARG A 6 -17.14 -27.33 -26.47
N PRO A 7 -16.55 -28.54 -26.60
CA PRO A 7 -15.70 -29.08 -25.52
C PRO A 7 -14.38 -28.31 -25.38
N GLN A 8 -13.88 -27.71 -26.46
CA GLN A 8 -12.64 -26.94 -26.44
C GLN A 8 -12.80 -25.59 -25.74
N ALA A 9 -13.96 -24.94 -25.88
CA ALA A 9 -14.30 -23.70 -25.19
C ALA A 9 -14.50 -23.89 -23.67
N GLN A 10 -15.02 -25.05 -23.24
CA GLN A 10 -15.15 -25.36 -21.82
C GLN A 10 -13.78 -25.60 -21.16
N LYS A 11 -12.86 -26.27 -21.87
CA LYS A 11 -11.51 -26.55 -21.36
C LYS A 11 -10.67 -25.28 -21.21
N SER A 12 -10.72 -24.35 -22.17
CA SER A 12 -10.01 -23.07 -22.06
C SER A 12 -10.57 -22.19 -20.94
N MET A 13 -11.87 -22.24 -20.69
CA MET A 13 -12.52 -21.49 -19.61
C MET A 13 -12.19 -22.04 -18.21
N GLU A 14 -12.00 -23.35 -18.08
CA GLU A 14 -11.45 -23.96 -16.86
C GLU A 14 -9.98 -23.59 -16.63
N GLU A 15 -9.15 -23.61 -17.66
CA GLU A 15 -7.74 -23.19 -17.55
C GLU A 15 -7.61 -21.71 -17.16
N LEU A 16 -8.47 -20.83 -17.70
CA LEU A 16 -8.53 -19.42 -17.32
C LEU A 16 -8.97 -19.21 -15.87
N LYS A 17 -9.94 -19.98 -15.37
CA LYS A 17 -10.35 -19.92 -13.97
C LYS A 17 -9.23 -20.37 -13.03
N ASN A 18 -8.48 -21.41 -13.41
CA ASN A 18 -7.39 -21.93 -12.61
C ASN A 18 -6.17 -21.00 -12.60
N THR A 19 -5.87 -20.33 -13.71
CA THR A 19 -4.82 -19.29 -13.76
C THR A 19 -5.22 -18.04 -12.98
N ALA A 20 -6.48 -17.59 -13.07
CA ALA A 20 -6.97 -16.45 -12.28
C ALA A 20 -6.90 -16.72 -10.76
N LYS A 21 -7.25 -17.94 -10.32
CA LYS A 21 -7.13 -18.33 -8.91
C LYS A 21 -5.68 -18.36 -8.41
N ARG A 22 -4.73 -18.81 -9.25
CA ARG A 22 -3.30 -18.79 -8.91
C ARG A 22 -2.76 -17.36 -8.82
N ALA A 23 -3.10 -16.50 -9.77
CA ALA A 23 -2.69 -15.10 -9.75
C ALA A 23 -3.24 -14.34 -8.52
N LEU A 24 -4.45 -14.66 -8.08
CA LEU A 24 -5.03 -14.08 -6.86
C LEU A 24 -4.28 -14.53 -5.60
N ALA A 25 -3.94 -15.83 -5.51
CA ALA A 25 -3.17 -16.37 -4.39
C ALA A 25 -1.74 -15.80 -4.33
N ASP A 26 -1.09 -15.64 -5.49
CA ASP A 26 0.25 -15.04 -5.57
C ASP A 26 0.21 -13.54 -5.20
N ALA A 27 -0.84 -12.81 -5.60
CA ALA A 27 -1.00 -11.40 -5.24
C ALA A 27 -1.22 -11.19 -3.73
N GLU A 28 -1.94 -12.10 -3.08
CA GLU A 28 -2.15 -12.09 -1.62
C GLU A 28 -0.86 -12.44 -0.87
N GLN A 29 -0.01 -13.32 -1.42
CA GLN A 29 1.29 -13.62 -0.82
C GLN A 29 2.29 -12.46 -0.96
N ILE A 30 2.26 -11.75 -2.10
CA ILE A 30 3.14 -10.60 -2.34
C ILE A 30 2.80 -9.41 -1.43
N SER A 31 1.52 -9.19 -1.09
CA SER A 31 1.14 -8.09 -0.18
C SER A 31 1.68 -8.30 1.24
N PHE A 32 1.72 -9.55 1.73
CA PHE A 32 2.32 -9.87 3.03
C PHE A 32 3.85 -9.69 3.05
N ASP A 33 4.55 -9.96 1.95
CA ASP A 33 6.00 -9.75 1.87
C ASP A 33 6.38 -8.26 1.73
N VAL A 34 5.53 -7.45 1.09
CA VAL A 34 5.73 -5.99 1.00
C VAL A 34 5.59 -5.31 2.37
N GLU A 35 4.59 -5.68 3.19
CA GLU A 35 4.46 -5.15 4.55
C GLU A 35 5.64 -5.56 5.46
N ARG A 36 6.21 -6.75 5.23
CA ARG A 36 7.36 -7.23 6.01
C ARG A 36 8.66 -6.49 5.65
N LEU A 37 8.84 -6.10 4.39
CA LEU A 37 10.01 -5.35 3.92
C LEU A 37 9.97 -3.87 4.32
N GLU A 38 8.80 -3.25 4.46
CA GLU A 38 8.70 -1.86 4.95
C GLU A 38 9.07 -1.73 6.44
N LEU A 39 8.78 -2.74 7.26
CA LEU A 39 9.13 -2.76 8.69
C LEU A 39 10.65 -2.91 8.92
N GLU A 40 11.38 -3.60 8.06
CA GLU A 40 12.83 -3.76 8.19
C GLU A 40 13.62 -2.49 7.81
N GLN A 41 13.14 -1.68 6.86
CA GLN A 41 13.83 -0.43 6.48
C GLN A 41 13.80 0.65 7.58
N ILE A 42 12.79 0.66 8.44
CA ILE A 42 12.66 1.63 9.54
C ILE A 42 13.64 1.32 10.68
N VAL A 43 14.03 0.06 10.87
CA VAL A 43 14.93 -0.36 11.96
C VAL A 43 16.41 -0.08 11.60
N GLN A 44 16.82 -0.29 10.35
CA GLN A 44 18.22 -0.05 9.94
C GLN A 44 18.61 1.45 9.96
N ARG A 45 17.70 2.37 9.60
CA ARG A 45 17.98 3.82 9.65
C ARG A 45 18.19 4.36 11.07
N LYS A 46 17.63 3.69 12.10
CA LYS A 46 17.82 4.11 13.50
C LYS A 46 19.18 3.68 14.06
N GLN A 47 19.73 2.55 13.61
CA GLN A 47 21.05 2.08 14.06
C GLN A 47 22.20 2.88 13.43
N THR A 48 22.10 3.23 12.14
CA THR A 48 23.11 4.07 11.48
C THR A 48 23.18 5.47 12.09
N ARG A 49 22.03 6.08 12.46
CA ARG A 49 22.04 7.39 13.14
C ARG A 49 22.68 7.36 14.54
N ARG A 50 22.55 6.25 15.28
CA ARG A 50 23.20 6.10 16.59
C ARG A 50 24.71 5.98 16.49
N LEU A 51 25.21 5.25 15.47
CA LEU A 51 26.65 5.12 15.22
C LEU A 51 27.29 6.46 14.81
N TRP A 52 26.63 7.25 13.94
CA TRP A 52 27.10 8.58 13.56
C TRP A 52 27.10 9.57 14.74
N ALA A 53 26.08 9.52 15.62
CA ALA A 53 26.03 10.37 16.81
C ALA A 53 27.13 10.03 17.82
N PHE A 54 27.48 8.74 17.98
CA PHE A 54 28.55 8.31 18.87
C PHE A 54 29.93 8.75 18.35
N GLY A 55 30.16 8.65 17.04
CA GLY A 55 31.40 9.12 16.41
C GLY A 55 31.62 10.62 16.58
N LEU A 56 30.58 11.44 16.41
CA LEU A 56 30.64 12.89 16.63
C LEU A 56 30.89 13.24 18.11
N GLY A 57 30.24 12.53 19.04
CA GLY A 57 30.45 12.73 20.47
C GLY A 57 31.88 12.47 20.92
N LEU A 58 32.51 11.41 20.43
CA LEU A 58 33.88 11.04 20.79
C LEU A 58 34.90 12.09 20.30
N GLY A 59 34.70 12.65 19.11
CA GLY A 59 35.54 13.70 18.56
C GLY A 59 35.52 14.99 19.41
N VAL A 60 34.34 15.41 19.87
CA VAL A 60 34.19 16.59 20.74
C VAL A 60 34.84 16.35 22.11
N ALA A 61 34.75 15.15 22.66
CA ALA A 61 35.35 14.82 23.96
C ALA A 61 36.89 14.90 23.92
N ILE A 62 37.54 14.46 22.85
CA ILE A 62 39.01 14.52 22.71
C ILE A 62 39.49 15.97 22.56
N VAL A 63 38.76 16.80 21.79
CA VAL A 63 39.08 18.23 21.64
C VAL A 63 38.86 18.97 22.96
N ALA A 64 37.80 18.67 23.70
CA ALA A 64 37.56 19.25 25.02
C ALA A 64 38.65 18.85 26.03
N PHE A 65 39.05 17.57 26.04
CA PHE A 65 40.10 17.07 26.94
C PHE A 65 41.45 17.71 26.66
N THR A 66 41.82 17.84 25.38
CA THR A 66 43.07 18.50 24.98
C THR A 66 43.06 20.00 25.30
N TRP A 67 41.92 20.68 25.13
CA TRP A 67 41.79 22.10 25.49
C TRP A 67 41.84 22.34 27.01
N PHE A 68 41.19 21.49 27.80
CA PHE A 68 41.11 21.64 29.26
C PHE A 68 42.40 21.26 29.99
N SER A 69 43.24 20.41 29.38
CA SER A 69 44.53 20.02 29.95
C SER A 69 45.57 21.15 29.92
N ILE A 70 45.47 22.08 28.95
CA ILE A 70 46.45 23.15 28.74
C ILE A 70 46.48 24.21 29.87
N PRO A 71 45.35 24.68 30.44
CA PRO A 71 45.38 25.63 31.57
C PRO A 71 45.78 24.99 32.91
N LEU A 72 45.51 23.71 33.12
CA LEU A 72 45.88 22.98 34.35
C LEU A 72 47.39 22.92 34.59
N TRP A 73 48.19 23.00 33.52
CA TRP A 73 49.66 23.07 33.61
C TRP A 73 50.19 24.48 33.86
N LYS A 74 49.36 25.52 33.73
CA LYS A 74 49.76 26.91 33.94
C LYS A 74 49.48 27.40 35.37
N GLU A 75 48.58 26.77 36.12
CA GLU A 75 48.27 27.16 37.51
C GLU A 75 49.06 26.42 38.60
N SER A 76 49.83 25.39 38.24
CA SER A 76 50.71 24.65 39.16
C SER A 76 51.86 25.48 39.75
N LYS A 77 52.03 26.75 39.34
CA LYS A 77 52.94 27.70 40.00
C LYS A 77 52.38 28.29 41.30
N LYS A 78 51.09 28.18 41.59
CA LYS A 78 50.45 28.76 42.79
C LYS A 78 50.18 27.76 43.93
N LEU A 79 50.26 26.46 43.68
CA LEU A 79 50.14 25.42 44.72
C LEU A 79 51.41 25.26 45.60
N VAL A 80 52.47 26.03 45.33
CA VAL A 80 53.70 26.07 46.13
C VAL A 80 53.55 26.89 47.44
N ALA A 81 52.41 27.57 47.64
CA ALA A 81 52.19 28.40 48.84
C ALA A 81 51.44 27.72 50.01
N ALA A 82 50.93 26.49 49.84
CA ALA A 82 50.25 25.75 50.90
C ALA A 82 51.21 24.79 51.65
N VAL A 83 52.21 25.36 52.33
CA VAL A 83 53.37 24.64 52.91
C VAL A 83 53.19 23.99 54.31
N PRO A 84 52.11 24.16 55.11
CA PRO A 84 52.04 23.46 56.40
C PRO A 84 51.57 21.99 56.29
N ALA A 85 50.55 21.69 55.47
CA ALA A 85 49.96 20.34 55.39
C ALA A 85 50.86 19.33 54.64
N VAL A 86 51.79 19.82 53.81
CA VAL A 86 52.76 18.98 53.11
C VAL A 86 53.84 18.45 54.08
N ARG A 87 54.10 19.11 55.20
CA ARG A 87 55.12 18.65 56.18
C ARG A 87 54.75 17.34 56.88
N GLN A 88 53.46 17.10 57.14
CA GLN A 88 53.02 15.82 57.73
C GLN A 88 53.06 14.68 56.70
N ALA A 89 52.77 14.96 55.42
CA ALA A 89 52.95 13.98 54.35
C ALA A 89 54.44 13.68 54.09
N ILE A 90 55.34 14.62 54.32
CA ILE A 90 56.80 14.42 54.17
C ILE A 90 57.36 13.44 55.21
N GLU A 91 56.90 13.44 56.47
CA GLU A 91 57.38 12.47 57.47
C GLU A 91 56.94 11.02 57.17
N GLU A 92 55.76 10.84 56.56
CA GLU A 92 55.29 9.52 56.15
C GLU A 92 55.96 9.05 54.83
N ILE A 93 56.32 10.01 53.97
CA ILE A 93 57.12 9.77 52.76
C ILE A 93 58.58 9.45 53.12
N ASP A 94 59.16 10.02 54.19
CA ASP A 94 60.56 9.76 54.56
C ASP A 94 60.75 8.30 55.01
N LYS A 95 59.77 7.75 55.74
CA LYS A 95 59.74 6.32 56.09
C LYS A 95 59.60 5.42 54.85
N LYS A 96 58.78 5.82 53.87
CA LYS A 96 58.67 5.08 52.59
C LYS A 96 59.92 5.22 51.74
N ALA A 97 60.57 6.38 51.73
CA ALA A 97 61.76 6.68 50.95
C ALA A 97 62.99 5.88 51.43
N GLU A 98 63.09 5.56 52.71
CA GLU A 98 64.13 4.64 53.21
C GLU A 98 63.97 3.21 52.68
N THR A 99 62.73 2.70 52.61
CA THR A 99 62.44 1.40 51.97
C THR A 99 62.72 1.43 50.47
N THR A 100 62.33 2.50 49.77
CA THR A 100 62.60 2.63 48.34
C THR A 100 64.10 2.81 48.05
N ARG A 101 64.87 3.45 48.95
CA ARG A 101 66.33 3.55 48.82
C ARG A 101 67.02 2.20 48.94
N LYS A 102 66.55 1.32 49.85
CA LYS A 102 67.10 -0.04 49.96
C LYS A 102 66.85 -0.85 48.70
N GLU A 103 65.63 -0.79 48.14
CA GLU A 103 65.30 -1.42 46.86
C GLU A 103 66.07 -0.80 45.68
N LEU A 104 66.32 0.52 45.67
CA LEU A 104 67.08 1.17 44.61
C LEU A 104 68.57 0.80 44.64
N ILE A 105 69.14 0.63 45.83
CA ILE A 105 70.54 0.17 45.98
C ILE A 105 70.65 -1.28 45.51
N GLU A 106 69.69 -2.14 45.85
CA GLU A 106 69.63 -3.52 45.35
C GLU A 106 69.47 -3.58 43.82
N LEU A 107 68.61 -2.72 43.26
CA LEU A 107 68.44 -2.58 41.82
C LEU A 107 69.74 -2.08 41.14
N SER A 108 70.46 -1.15 41.77
CA SER A 108 71.75 -0.66 41.26
C SER A 108 72.82 -1.76 41.21
N GLY A 109 72.81 -2.70 42.16
CA GLY A 109 73.66 -3.88 42.13
C GLY A 109 73.34 -4.84 40.98
N GLN A 110 72.07 -4.91 40.56
CA GLN A 110 71.65 -5.68 39.39
C GLN A 110 72.07 -5.02 38.06
N TRP A 111 72.15 -3.69 38.00
CA TRP A 111 72.60 -2.95 36.80
C TRP A 111 74.06 -3.26 36.42
N ASP A 112 74.93 -3.49 37.40
CA ASP A 112 76.32 -3.85 37.16
C ASP A 112 76.47 -5.24 36.50
N GLY A 113 75.57 -6.17 36.87
CA GLY A 113 75.45 -7.49 36.23
C GLY A 113 74.94 -7.39 34.78
N VAL A 114 74.01 -6.47 34.52
CA VAL A 114 73.50 -6.18 33.18
C VAL A 114 74.59 -5.56 32.30
N GLN A 115 75.38 -4.63 32.83
CA GLN A 115 76.47 -4.00 32.09
C GLN A 115 77.55 -5.00 31.67
N LYS A 116 77.92 -5.94 32.57
CA LYS A 116 78.84 -7.04 32.22
C LYS A 116 78.28 -7.97 31.13
N LYS A 117 76.98 -8.26 31.16
CA LYS A 117 76.32 -9.05 30.10
C LYS A 117 76.28 -8.30 28.77
N ILE A 118 76.04 -6.99 28.79
CA ILE A 118 76.03 -6.15 27.58
C ILE A 118 77.43 -6.09 26.95
N SER A 119 78.49 -5.88 27.73
CA SER A 119 79.86 -5.88 27.18
C SER A 119 80.30 -7.25 26.63
N GLY A 120 79.81 -8.35 27.23
CA GLY A 120 80.02 -9.70 26.69
C GLY A 120 79.27 -9.91 25.37
N LEU A 121 78.02 -9.44 25.30
CA LEU A 121 77.19 -9.51 24.11
C LEU A 121 77.81 -8.69 22.97
N GLU A 122 78.27 -7.48 23.25
CA GLU A 122 78.88 -6.57 22.26
C GLU A 122 80.13 -7.18 21.60
N LYS A 123 80.98 -7.85 22.40
CA LYS A 123 82.14 -8.58 21.87
C LYS A 123 81.74 -9.80 21.02
N SER A 124 80.72 -10.55 21.42
CA SER A 124 80.25 -11.70 20.62
C SER A 124 79.53 -11.28 19.34
N VAL A 125 78.77 -10.19 19.38
CA VAL A 125 77.99 -9.67 18.26
C VAL A 125 78.92 -9.01 17.26
N SER A 126 79.89 -8.20 17.69
CA SER A 126 80.86 -7.59 16.77
C SER A 126 81.69 -8.65 16.02
N ALA A 127 82.14 -9.70 16.70
CA ALA A 127 82.86 -10.81 16.07
C ALA A 127 81.98 -11.61 15.08
N GLN A 128 80.71 -11.89 15.42
CA GLN A 128 79.78 -12.57 14.51
C GLN A 128 79.34 -11.69 13.33
N VAL A 129 79.12 -10.40 13.56
CA VAL A 129 78.69 -9.44 12.52
C VAL A 129 79.81 -9.19 11.53
N ALA A 130 81.07 -9.06 11.96
CA ALA A 130 82.20 -8.93 11.04
C ALA A 130 82.39 -10.17 10.15
N GLY A 131 82.23 -11.38 10.72
CA GLY A 131 82.28 -12.63 9.96
C GLY A 131 81.13 -12.77 8.96
N LYS A 132 79.90 -12.45 9.39
CA LYS A 132 78.71 -12.50 8.53
C LYS A 132 78.67 -11.41 7.47
N MET A 133 79.14 -10.19 7.76
CA MET A 133 79.22 -9.10 6.77
C MET A 133 80.16 -9.42 5.61
N LYS A 134 81.22 -10.20 5.85
CA LYS A 134 82.12 -10.64 4.78
C LYS A 134 81.44 -11.69 3.88
N ALA A 135 80.74 -12.66 4.47
CA ALA A 135 79.94 -13.64 3.73
C ALA A 135 78.75 -12.99 2.99
N LEU A 136 78.07 -12.03 3.62
CA LEU A 136 76.98 -11.25 3.02
C LEU A 136 77.47 -10.39 1.86
N ARG A 137 78.68 -9.84 1.89
CA ARG A 137 79.19 -9.03 0.77
C ARG A 137 79.39 -9.87 -0.49
N ASP A 138 79.84 -11.10 -0.33
CA ASP A 138 80.02 -12.04 -1.45
C ASP A 138 78.67 -12.58 -1.96
N GLU A 139 77.69 -12.79 -1.06
CA GLU A 139 76.33 -13.21 -1.41
C GLU A 139 75.48 -12.05 -2.00
N VAL A 140 75.70 -10.81 -1.57
CA VAL A 140 75.03 -9.60 -2.09
C VAL A 140 75.45 -9.28 -3.51
N ALA A 141 76.72 -9.51 -3.87
CA ALA A 141 77.18 -9.34 -5.25
C ALA A 141 76.52 -10.36 -6.19
N GLN A 142 76.31 -11.60 -5.73
CA GLN A 142 75.67 -12.64 -6.55
C GLN A 142 74.14 -12.51 -6.59
N THR A 143 73.53 -11.91 -5.57
CA THR A 143 72.10 -11.64 -5.52
C THR A 143 71.71 -10.36 -6.25
N SER A 144 72.57 -9.33 -6.34
CA SER A 144 72.24 -8.10 -7.08
C SER A 144 72.04 -8.35 -8.58
N ASP A 145 72.84 -9.24 -9.17
CA ASP A 145 72.76 -9.55 -10.60
C ASP A 145 71.47 -10.31 -10.93
N ARG A 146 71.08 -11.27 -10.07
CA ARG A 146 69.77 -11.94 -10.17
C ARG A 146 68.61 -10.99 -9.90
N LEU A 147 68.76 -10.06 -8.96
CA LEU A 147 67.71 -9.11 -8.64
C LEU A 147 67.47 -8.15 -9.81
N ALA A 148 68.53 -7.71 -10.51
CA ALA A 148 68.42 -6.86 -11.70
C ALA A 148 67.63 -7.57 -12.82
N GLU A 149 67.94 -8.84 -13.09
CA GLU A 149 67.25 -9.64 -14.12
C GLU A 149 65.78 -9.94 -13.74
N GLU A 150 65.49 -10.12 -12.45
CA GLU A 150 64.12 -10.27 -11.95
C GLU A 150 63.35 -8.93 -11.95
N MET A 151 64.02 -7.81 -11.69
CA MET A 151 63.42 -6.46 -11.76
C MET A 151 63.06 -6.08 -13.20
N ASP A 152 63.89 -6.42 -14.19
CA ASP A 152 63.58 -6.17 -15.61
C ASP A 152 62.37 -6.99 -16.06
N ASN A 153 62.33 -8.29 -15.74
CA ASN A 153 61.17 -9.14 -16.02
C ASN A 153 59.89 -8.64 -15.31
N ARG A 154 60.00 -8.15 -14.07
CA ARG A 154 58.87 -7.54 -13.35
C ARG A 154 58.41 -6.24 -13.98
N THR A 155 59.32 -5.44 -14.52
CA THR A 155 59.00 -4.15 -15.15
C THR A 155 58.21 -4.37 -16.44
N GLU A 156 58.62 -5.33 -17.27
CA GLU A 156 57.92 -5.68 -18.52
C GLU A 156 56.51 -6.24 -18.25
N TRP A 157 56.37 -7.09 -17.23
CA TRP A 157 55.06 -7.59 -16.78
C TRP A 157 54.17 -6.47 -16.21
N LEU A 158 54.73 -5.55 -15.42
CA LEU A 158 54.00 -4.41 -14.87
C LEU A 158 53.53 -3.46 -15.98
N GLN A 159 54.34 -3.22 -17.02
CA GLN A 159 53.96 -2.42 -18.18
C GLN A 159 52.79 -3.05 -18.96
N THR A 160 52.83 -4.37 -19.12
CA THR A 160 51.73 -5.14 -19.73
C THR A 160 50.45 -5.07 -18.89
N ARG A 161 50.58 -5.06 -17.56
CA ARG A 161 49.45 -4.97 -16.64
C ARG A 161 48.90 -3.55 -16.55
N LEU A 162 49.76 -2.53 -16.62
CA LEU A 162 49.39 -1.12 -16.61
C LEU A 162 48.63 -0.75 -17.89
N SER A 163 49.13 -1.18 -19.06
CA SER A 163 48.43 -0.97 -20.35
C SER A 163 47.06 -1.66 -20.41
N ARG A 164 46.92 -2.87 -19.83
CA ARG A 164 45.60 -3.52 -19.66
C ARG A 164 44.68 -2.76 -18.71
N LEU A 165 45.20 -2.24 -17.60
CA LEU A 165 44.43 -1.46 -16.64
C LEU A 165 43.95 -0.14 -17.24
N GLU A 166 44.82 0.56 -17.96
CA GLU A 166 44.49 1.82 -18.64
C GLU A 166 43.45 1.61 -19.75
N SER A 167 43.56 0.51 -20.50
CA SER A 167 42.54 0.09 -21.46
C SER A 167 41.21 -0.28 -20.80
N ASN A 168 41.23 -0.96 -19.64
CA ASN A 168 40.01 -1.25 -18.87
C ASN A 168 39.37 0.01 -18.30
N GLU A 169 40.16 0.96 -17.80
CA GLU A 169 39.64 2.23 -17.26
C GLU A 169 38.97 3.06 -18.36
N GLN A 170 39.54 3.10 -19.57
CA GLN A 170 38.90 3.73 -20.71
C GLN A 170 37.59 3.03 -21.09
N ALA A 171 37.56 1.70 -21.11
CA ALA A 171 36.33 0.94 -21.37
C ALA A 171 35.26 1.18 -20.28
N GLU A 172 35.64 1.31 -19.01
CA GLU A 172 34.72 1.65 -17.92
C GLU A 172 34.19 3.08 -18.04
N ARG A 173 35.02 4.06 -18.41
CA ARG A 173 34.56 5.44 -18.65
C ARG A 173 33.55 5.51 -19.79
N THR A 174 33.75 4.74 -20.86
CA THR A 174 32.77 4.65 -21.95
C THR A 174 31.45 4.03 -21.47
N ARG A 175 31.53 2.94 -20.68
CA ARG A 175 30.33 2.32 -20.08
C ARG A 175 29.58 3.25 -19.13
N LEU A 176 30.28 4.08 -18.37
CA LEU A 176 29.64 5.06 -17.48
C LEU A 176 28.87 6.12 -18.27
N ILE A 177 29.42 6.59 -19.39
CA ILE A 177 28.72 7.53 -20.28
C ILE A 177 27.49 6.86 -20.92
N GLU A 178 27.62 5.60 -21.32
CA GLU A 178 26.51 4.83 -21.88
C GLU A 178 25.38 4.59 -20.86
N LEU A 179 25.72 4.16 -19.63
CA LEU A 179 24.78 4.02 -18.52
C LEU A 179 24.12 5.35 -18.15
N GLN A 180 24.87 6.44 -18.15
CA GLN A 180 24.32 7.77 -17.88
C GLN A 180 23.30 8.18 -18.94
N ASN A 181 23.57 7.87 -20.22
CA ASN A 181 22.63 8.09 -21.31
C ASN A 181 21.40 7.18 -21.19
N GLU A 182 21.57 5.90 -20.85
CA GLU A 182 20.48 4.94 -20.69
C GLU A 182 19.56 5.28 -19.50
N VAL A 183 20.12 5.72 -18.37
CA VAL A 183 19.31 6.20 -17.23
C VAL A 183 18.55 7.47 -17.60
N SER A 184 19.14 8.36 -18.38
CA SER A 184 18.46 9.59 -18.82
C SER A 184 17.29 9.30 -19.76
N SER A 185 17.44 8.34 -20.68
CA SER A 185 16.37 7.93 -21.60
C SER A 185 15.26 7.19 -20.87
N LEU A 186 15.60 6.29 -19.95
CA LEU A 186 14.64 5.60 -19.08
C LEU A 186 13.82 6.58 -18.26
N ARG A 187 14.44 7.58 -17.63
CA ARG A 187 13.72 8.62 -16.88
C ARG A 187 12.73 9.38 -17.77
N TRP A 188 13.12 9.69 -19.00
CA TRP A 188 12.27 10.40 -19.94
C TRP A 188 11.08 9.53 -20.39
N GLN A 189 11.33 8.26 -20.70
CA GLN A 189 10.30 7.29 -21.06
C GLN A 189 9.31 7.06 -19.92
N LEU A 190 9.81 6.87 -18.69
CA LEU A 190 9.00 6.68 -17.49
C LEU A 190 8.15 7.92 -17.19
N GLY A 191 8.71 9.13 -17.36
CA GLY A 191 7.96 10.37 -17.22
C GLY A 191 6.81 10.49 -18.22
N ARG A 192 7.03 10.10 -19.48
CA ARG A 192 5.98 10.10 -20.51
C ARG A 192 4.90 9.06 -20.20
N GLN A 193 5.27 7.88 -19.73
CA GLN A 193 4.34 6.81 -19.35
C GLN A 193 3.47 7.23 -18.16
N ILE A 194 4.06 7.76 -17.09
CA ILE A 194 3.32 8.24 -15.91
C ILE A 194 2.34 9.36 -16.30
N ALA A 195 2.72 10.26 -17.21
CA ALA A 195 1.82 11.32 -17.68
C ALA A 195 0.63 10.76 -18.47
N GLN A 196 0.84 9.71 -19.29
CA GLN A 196 -0.23 9.03 -20.02
C GLN A 196 -1.16 8.26 -19.08
N ASP A 197 -0.60 7.52 -18.13
CA ASP A 197 -1.36 6.75 -17.14
C ASP A 197 -2.21 7.68 -16.27
N ARG A 198 -1.68 8.84 -15.85
CA ARG A 198 -2.44 9.87 -15.13
C ARG A 198 -3.62 10.39 -15.94
N GLN A 199 -3.43 10.68 -17.23
CA GLN A 199 -4.51 11.14 -18.10
C GLN A 199 -5.58 10.06 -18.33
N GLN A 200 -5.19 8.78 -18.38
CA GLN A 200 -6.15 7.68 -18.47
C GLN A 200 -6.94 7.50 -17.17
N ALA A 201 -6.25 7.49 -16.02
CA ALA A 201 -6.89 7.40 -14.71
C ALA A 201 -7.87 8.56 -14.48
N GLU A 202 -7.52 9.78 -14.86
CA GLU A 202 -8.44 10.93 -14.77
C GLU A 202 -9.70 10.74 -15.62
N LYS A 203 -9.56 10.20 -16.85
CA LYS A 203 -10.72 9.90 -17.72
C LYS A 203 -11.61 8.81 -17.13
N GLU A 204 -11.01 7.77 -16.55
CA GLU A 204 -11.73 6.68 -15.89
C GLU A 204 -12.47 7.16 -14.63
N VAL A 205 -11.86 8.03 -13.83
CA VAL A 205 -12.53 8.61 -12.64
C VAL A 205 -13.71 9.48 -13.07
N VAL A 206 -13.57 10.27 -14.13
CA VAL A 206 -14.68 11.09 -14.66
C VAL A 206 -15.81 10.21 -15.21
N SER A 207 -15.49 9.12 -15.92
CA SER A 207 -16.51 8.21 -16.45
C SER A 207 -17.23 7.44 -15.35
N LEU A 208 -16.50 6.95 -14.34
CA LEU A 208 -17.08 6.32 -13.15
C LEU A 208 -17.99 7.28 -12.38
N ARG A 209 -17.57 8.54 -12.20
CA ARG A 209 -18.40 9.54 -11.51
C ARG A 209 -19.70 9.83 -12.27
N LYS A 210 -19.63 9.86 -13.61
CA LYS A 210 -20.81 10.00 -14.47
C LYS A 210 -21.74 8.78 -14.31
N GLN A 211 -21.21 7.57 -14.40
CA GLN A 211 -21.99 6.34 -14.22
C GLN A 211 -22.64 6.26 -12.82
N LEU A 212 -21.92 6.66 -11.77
CA LEU A 212 -22.48 6.73 -10.42
C LEU A 212 -23.61 7.76 -10.33
N GLY A 213 -23.47 8.91 -10.97
CA GLY A 213 -24.55 9.91 -11.05
C GLY A 213 -25.80 9.38 -11.77
N ASP A 214 -25.61 8.72 -12.91
CA ASP A 214 -26.71 8.13 -13.68
C ASP A 214 -27.39 7.00 -12.89
N ASN A 215 -26.61 6.15 -12.21
CA ASN A 215 -27.15 5.10 -11.34
C ASN A 215 -27.91 5.65 -10.14
N GLN A 216 -27.41 6.73 -9.51
CA GLN A 216 -28.11 7.39 -8.41
C GLN A 216 -29.48 7.90 -8.86
N GLN A 217 -29.56 8.54 -10.03
CA GLN A 217 -30.83 9.02 -10.60
C GLN A 217 -31.78 7.86 -10.92
N GLN A 218 -31.27 6.74 -11.43
CA GLN A 218 -32.09 5.55 -11.66
C GLN A 218 -32.62 4.96 -10.35
N VAL A 219 -31.78 4.89 -9.31
CA VAL A 219 -32.17 4.41 -7.98
C VAL A 219 -33.22 5.33 -7.37
N ASP A 220 -33.05 6.65 -7.45
CA ASP A 220 -34.03 7.62 -6.97
C ASP A 220 -35.35 7.51 -7.74
N GLY A 221 -35.30 7.29 -9.06
CA GLY A 221 -36.47 7.02 -9.87
C GLY A 221 -37.17 5.71 -9.50
N ILE A 222 -36.42 4.67 -9.14
CA ILE A 222 -36.98 3.41 -8.63
C ILE A 222 -37.59 3.64 -7.24
N ALA A 223 -36.90 4.33 -6.34
CA ALA A 223 -37.38 4.63 -5.00
C ALA A 223 -38.69 5.42 -5.05
N GLN A 224 -38.79 6.41 -5.93
CA GLN A 224 -40.04 7.15 -6.17
C GLN A 224 -41.14 6.25 -6.74
N ARG A 225 -40.84 5.35 -7.67
CA ARG A 225 -41.81 4.35 -8.18
C ARG A 225 -42.24 3.33 -7.13
N LEU A 226 -41.42 3.11 -6.10
CA LEU A 226 -41.68 2.19 -4.99
C LEU A 226 -42.38 2.86 -3.80
N GLN A 227 -42.52 4.20 -3.79
CA GLN A 227 -43.37 4.89 -2.83
C GLN A 227 -44.84 4.59 -3.16
N ARG A 228 -45.28 3.39 -2.78
CA ARG A 228 -46.68 2.99 -2.85
C ARG A 228 -47.34 3.35 -1.53
N GLN A 229 -48.49 3.99 -1.61
CA GLN A 229 -49.29 4.30 -0.44
C GLN A 229 -50.01 3.03 0.00
N ARG A 230 -49.67 2.54 1.20
CA ARG A 230 -50.35 1.41 1.82
C ARG A 230 -51.60 1.90 2.56
N MET A 231 -52.72 1.26 2.29
CA MET A 231 -53.97 1.48 3.01
C MET A 231 -54.50 0.15 3.51
N ASP A 232 -54.58 0.00 4.83
CA ASP A 232 -55.12 -1.20 5.47
C ASP A 232 -56.66 -1.14 5.48
N PHE A 233 -57.30 -2.30 5.42
CA PHE A 233 -58.76 -2.43 5.50
C PHE A 233 -59.18 -3.66 6.31
N GLU A 234 -60.38 -3.59 6.84
CA GLU A 234 -61.10 -4.68 7.50
C GLU A 234 -62.56 -4.61 7.05
N LEU A 235 -63.07 -5.71 6.51
CA LEU A 235 -64.40 -5.71 5.90
C LEU A 235 -65.16 -7.02 6.20
N ALA A 236 -66.46 -6.89 6.41
CA ALA A 236 -67.36 -8.01 6.67
C ALA A 236 -67.87 -8.65 5.37
N VAL A 237 -68.24 -9.92 5.42
CA VAL A 237 -68.88 -10.63 4.30
C VAL A 237 -70.17 -9.89 3.89
N GLU A 238 -70.40 -9.79 2.58
CA GLU A 238 -71.53 -9.10 1.93
C GLU A 238 -71.60 -7.58 2.19
N GLN A 239 -70.54 -6.97 2.73
CA GLN A 239 -70.46 -5.52 2.91
C GLN A 239 -69.61 -4.87 1.82
N ASP A 240 -70.14 -3.82 1.20
CA ASP A 240 -69.39 -2.94 0.30
C ASP A 240 -68.46 -2.04 1.12
N PHE A 241 -67.17 -2.06 0.83
CA PHE A 241 -66.16 -1.22 1.48
C PHE A 241 -65.30 -0.51 0.44
N GLU A 242 -65.14 0.81 0.57
CA GLU A 242 -64.26 1.58 -0.31
C GLU A 242 -62.80 1.39 0.13
N ILE A 243 -62.08 0.49 -0.55
CA ILE A 243 -60.69 0.16 -0.24
C ILE A 243 -59.70 1.21 -0.75
N ALA A 244 -60.13 2.07 -1.66
CA ALA A 244 -59.39 3.18 -2.24
C ALA A 244 -60.35 4.08 -3.02
N PRO A 245 -60.01 5.36 -3.27
CA PRO A 245 -60.91 6.30 -3.95
C PRO A 245 -61.48 5.73 -5.25
N GLY A 246 -62.81 5.58 -5.31
CA GLY A 246 -63.51 5.03 -6.47
C GLY A 246 -63.36 3.51 -6.66
N MET A 247 -62.90 2.78 -5.65
CA MET A 247 -62.77 1.32 -5.67
C MET A 247 -63.51 0.69 -4.50
N ILE A 248 -64.57 -0.06 -4.81
CA ILE A 248 -65.39 -0.75 -3.82
C ILE A 248 -65.05 -2.24 -3.87
N LEU A 249 -64.64 -2.80 -2.73
CA LEU A 249 -64.45 -4.24 -2.54
C LEU A 249 -65.64 -4.81 -1.79
N ASN A 250 -66.13 -5.94 -2.26
CA ASN A 250 -67.13 -6.76 -1.58
C ASN A 250 -66.60 -8.20 -1.47
N VAL A 251 -66.66 -8.76 -0.26
CA VAL A 251 -66.34 -10.17 -0.03
C VAL A 251 -67.64 -10.96 -0.02
N ALA A 252 -67.85 -11.75 -1.06
CA ALA A 252 -69.02 -12.61 -1.21
C ALA A 252 -68.97 -13.85 -0.31
N GLY A 253 -67.77 -14.29 0.06
CA GLY A 253 -67.60 -15.43 0.96
C GLY A 253 -66.15 -15.64 1.38
N THR A 254 -65.98 -16.32 2.51
CA THR A 254 -64.68 -16.67 3.08
C THR A 254 -64.57 -18.17 3.31
N ASP A 255 -63.39 -18.72 3.07
CA ASP A 255 -63.04 -20.08 3.46
C ASP A 255 -61.91 -20.00 4.48
N LYS A 256 -62.27 -20.06 5.76
CA LYS A 256 -61.31 -20.01 6.86
C LYS A 256 -60.40 -21.24 6.89
N GLY A 257 -60.89 -22.41 6.46
CA GLY A 257 -60.13 -23.65 6.44
C GLY A 257 -58.95 -23.59 5.48
N PHE A 258 -59.16 -22.96 4.33
CA PHE A 258 -58.11 -22.76 3.31
C PHE A 258 -57.52 -21.36 3.28
N GLN A 259 -57.98 -20.45 4.15
CA GLN A 259 -57.58 -19.03 4.20
C GLN A 259 -57.77 -18.33 2.85
N ARG A 260 -58.97 -18.48 2.25
CA ARG A 260 -59.30 -17.93 0.94
C ARG A 260 -60.48 -16.97 0.98
N VAL A 261 -60.48 -16.03 0.05
CA VAL A 261 -61.52 -15.01 -0.11
C VAL A 261 -62.10 -15.09 -1.52
N ASN A 262 -63.42 -15.05 -1.61
CA ASN A 262 -64.18 -14.90 -2.85
C ASN A 262 -64.95 -13.58 -2.80
N GLY A 263 -64.99 -12.84 -3.91
CA GLY A 263 -65.60 -11.52 -3.95
C GLY A 263 -65.44 -10.81 -5.29
N TRP A 264 -65.61 -9.51 -5.28
CA TRP A 264 -65.41 -8.67 -6.45
C TRP A 264 -64.98 -7.25 -6.06
N ILE A 265 -64.28 -6.59 -6.97
CA ILE A 265 -63.87 -5.19 -6.88
C ILE A 265 -64.60 -4.44 -7.98
N ARG A 266 -65.32 -3.38 -7.65
CA ARG A 266 -65.96 -2.48 -8.62
C ARG A 266 -65.15 -1.20 -8.72
N LEU A 267 -64.70 -0.90 -9.94
CA LEU A 267 -64.05 0.36 -10.28
C LEU A 267 -65.15 1.36 -10.65
N VAL A 268 -65.49 2.27 -9.74
CA VAL A 268 -66.58 3.26 -9.92
C VAL A 268 -66.37 4.15 -11.14
N PRO A 269 -65.16 4.68 -11.44
CA PRO A 269 -64.95 5.52 -12.61
C PRO A 269 -65.29 4.83 -13.94
N ASP A 270 -65.09 3.50 -14.01
CA ASP A 270 -65.23 2.75 -15.25
C ASP A 270 -66.50 1.88 -15.31
N GLY A 271 -67.17 1.68 -14.17
CA GLY A 271 -68.23 0.68 -14.00
C GLY A 271 -67.76 -0.79 -14.13
N ARG A 272 -66.45 -1.05 -14.26
CA ARG A 272 -65.90 -2.41 -14.43
C ARG A 272 -65.91 -3.17 -13.10
N THR A 273 -66.24 -4.46 -13.17
CA THR A 273 -66.20 -5.36 -12.01
C THR A 273 -65.13 -6.43 -12.23
N LEU A 274 -64.18 -6.52 -11.31
CA LEU A 274 -63.11 -7.51 -11.28
C LEU A 274 -63.48 -8.59 -10.27
N TRP A 275 -63.49 -9.86 -10.69
CA TRP A 275 -63.80 -10.98 -9.81
C TRP A 275 -62.56 -11.42 -9.04
N VAL A 276 -62.67 -11.50 -7.71
CA VAL A 276 -61.66 -12.05 -6.81
C VAL A 276 -62.08 -13.48 -6.48
N ARG A 277 -61.32 -14.48 -6.96
CA ARG A 277 -61.68 -15.88 -6.80
C ARG A 277 -60.58 -16.64 -6.11
N GLU A 278 -60.92 -17.38 -5.07
CA GLU A 278 -60.02 -18.27 -4.33
C GLU A 278 -58.72 -17.57 -3.89
N GLN A 279 -58.80 -16.28 -3.58
CA GLN A 279 -57.62 -15.49 -3.27
C GLN A 279 -57.09 -15.86 -1.89
N GLY A 280 -55.89 -16.43 -1.83
CA GLY A 280 -55.25 -16.81 -0.58
C GLY A 280 -54.73 -15.60 0.22
N ILE A 281 -54.52 -15.80 1.52
CA ILE A 281 -53.76 -14.82 2.32
C ILE A 281 -52.34 -14.66 1.79
N GLN A 282 -51.79 -13.46 1.89
CA GLN A 282 -50.45 -13.05 1.45
C GLN A 282 -50.17 -13.28 -0.03
N GLN A 283 -51.19 -13.61 -0.83
CA GLN A 283 -51.09 -13.65 -2.28
C GLN A 283 -51.50 -12.27 -2.80
N PRO A 284 -50.61 -11.56 -3.53
CA PRO A 284 -50.95 -10.28 -4.12
C PRO A 284 -51.85 -10.47 -5.35
N LEU A 285 -52.93 -9.71 -5.40
CA LEU A 285 -53.77 -9.57 -6.59
C LEU A 285 -53.45 -8.23 -7.26
N PHE A 286 -52.87 -8.30 -8.47
CA PHE A 286 -52.53 -7.13 -9.26
C PHE A 286 -53.65 -6.77 -10.23
N PHE A 287 -54.02 -5.50 -10.29
CA PHE A 287 -54.96 -5.00 -11.30
C PHE A 287 -54.65 -3.54 -11.68
N TYR A 288 -55.17 -3.13 -12.84
CA TYR A 288 -54.88 -1.82 -13.45
C TYR A 288 -56.16 -1.01 -13.66
N THR A 289 -56.09 0.28 -13.33
CA THR A 289 -57.11 1.26 -13.71
C THR A 289 -56.75 1.90 -15.05
N PRO A 290 -57.70 2.45 -15.82
CA PRO A 290 -57.40 3.05 -17.12
C PRO A 290 -56.61 4.36 -16.99
N GLN A 291 -56.76 5.02 -15.84
CA GLN A 291 -56.12 6.29 -15.52
C GLN A 291 -54.65 6.12 -15.11
N GLY A 292 -54.19 4.89 -14.80
CA GLY A 292 -52.86 4.63 -14.27
C GLY A 292 -52.09 3.54 -15.01
N SER A 293 -50.78 3.75 -15.21
CA SER A 293 -49.87 2.74 -15.76
C SER A 293 -49.30 1.79 -14.69
N LEU A 294 -49.48 2.13 -13.42
CA LEU A 294 -48.98 1.35 -12.28
C LEU A 294 -50.10 0.44 -11.72
N PRO A 295 -49.80 -0.82 -11.40
CA PRO A 295 -50.78 -1.73 -10.84
C PRO A 295 -51.09 -1.37 -9.38
N PHE A 296 -52.35 -1.54 -9.01
CA PHE A 296 -52.77 -1.68 -7.63
C PHE A 296 -52.44 -3.11 -7.17
N GLU A 297 -52.06 -3.25 -5.91
CA GLU A 297 -51.75 -4.55 -5.30
C GLU A 297 -52.64 -4.75 -4.08
N LEU A 298 -53.59 -5.68 -4.17
CA LEU A 298 -54.47 -6.06 -3.07
C LEU A 298 -53.93 -7.30 -2.38
N VAL A 299 -53.78 -7.25 -1.07
CA VAL A 299 -53.29 -8.37 -0.26
C VAL A 299 -54.22 -8.62 0.92
N PHE A 300 -54.79 -9.82 1.01
CA PHE A 300 -55.47 -10.27 2.22
C PHE A 300 -54.44 -10.82 3.20
N THR A 301 -54.48 -10.41 4.47
CA THR A 301 -53.54 -10.88 5.51
C THR A 301 -54.19 -11.85 6.48
N ARG A 302 -55.51 -11.81 6.62
CA ARG A 302 -56.28 -12.68 7.51
C ARG A 302 -57.68 -12.90 6.98
N VAL A 303 -58.16 -14.15 7.09
CA VAL A 303 -59.54 -14.54 6.77
C VAL A 303 -60.22 -15.05 8.04
N THR A 304 -61.44 -14.57 8.29
CA THR A 304 -62.29 -14.97 9.41
C THR A 304 -63.62 -15.52 8.89
N ASP A 305 -64.43 -16.09 9.79
CA ASP A 305 -65.76 -16.62 9.44
C ASP A 305 -66.73 -15.50 8.99
N THR A 306 -66.47 -14.25 9.38
CA THR A 306 -67.36 -13.12 9.15
C THR A 306 -66.78 -12.06 8.21
N GLY A 307 -65.55 -12.21 7.72
CA GLY A 307 -64.89 -11.17 6.94
C GLY A 307 -63.41 -11.41 6.69
N ALA A 308 -62.73 -10.41 6.15
CA ALA A 308 -61.31 -10.44 5.84
C ALA A 308 -60.61 -9.13 6.20
N VAL A 309 -59.32 -9.23 6.52
CA VAL A 309 -58.43 -8.10 6.80
C VAL A 309 -57.31 -8.12 5.78
N GLY A 310 -56.90 -6.95 5.31
CA GLY A 310 -55.88 -6.83 4.28
C GLY A 310 -55.37 -5.42 4.12
N TYR A 311 -54.62 -5.21 3.05
CA TYR A 311 -54.19 -3.89 2.62
C TYR A 311 -54.16 -3.80 1.10
N ILE A 312 -54.26 -2.58 0.60
CA ILE A 312 -54.00 -2.25 -0.79
C ILE A 312 -52.77 -1.34 -0.87
N LEU A 313 -51.89 -1.61 -1.83
CA LEU A 313 -50.83 -0.69 -2.21
C LEU A 313 -51.29 0.08 -3.45
N MET A 314 -51.42 1.38 -3.29
CA MET A 314 -51.78 2.30 -4.35
C MET A 314 -50.52 2.96 -4.91
N PRO A 315 -50.44 3.21 -6.23
CA PRO A 315 -49.43 4.11 -6.75
C PRO A 315 -49.63 5.51 -6.14
N ASP A 316 -48.53 6.23 -5.91
CA ASP A 316 -48.59 7.63 -5.42
C ASP A 316 -49.51 8.46 -6.34
N GLU A 317 -50.41 9.27 -5.75
CA GLU A 317 -51.32 10.14 -6.49
C GLU A 317 -50.58 11.09 -7.44
N LYS A 318 -49.35 11.50 -7.06
CA LYS A 318 -48.49 12.30 -7.93
C LYS A 318 -48.10 11.56 -9.20
N ALA A 319 -47.91 10.24 -9.12
CA ALA A 319 -47.61 9.40 -10.28
C ALA A 319 -48.86 9.20 -11.16
N LEU A 320 -50.05 9.18 -10.58
CA LEU A 320 -51.33 9.12 -11.32
C LEU A 320 -51.54 10.42 -12.11
N GLN A 321 -51.32 11.60 -11.49
CA GLN A 321 -51.44 12.90 -12.18
C GLN A 321 -50.38 13.11 -13.27
N ALA A 322 -49.16 12.59 -13.09
CA ALA A 322 -48.10 12.66 -14.09
C ALA A 322 -48.41 11.84 -15.36
N GLY A 323 -49.20 10.77 -15.23
CA GLY A 323 -49.66 9.96 -16.36
C GLY A 323 -50.64 10.71 -17.27
N GLU A 324 -51.60 11.43 -16.69
CA GLU A 324 -52.62 12.17 -17.43
C GLU A 324 -52.02 13.25 -18.33
N MET A 325 -51.06 14.03 -17.85
CA MET A 325 -50.38 15.07 -18.66
C MET A 325 -49.73 14.52 -19.93
N THR A 326 -49.23 13.29 -19.93
CA THR A 326 -48.59 12.71 -21.12
C THR A 326 -49.57 12.21 -22.17
N SER A 327 -50.82 11.90 -21.79
CA SER A 327 -51.83 11.37 -22.69
C SER A 327 -52.57 12.45 -23.49
N GLU A 328 -52.78 13.65 -22.92
CA GLU A 328 -53.52 14.73 -23.61
C GLU A 328 -52.67 15.49 -24.65
N THR A 329 -51.35 15.59 -24.47
CA THR A 329 -50.52 16.39 -25.39
C THR A 329 -50.21 15.70 -26.72
N ASN A 330 -50.43 14.37 -26.84
CA ASN A 330 -50.06 13.63 -28.04
C ASN A 330 -51.18 13.47 -29.08
N TRP A 331 -52.45 13.71 -28.72
CA TRP A 331 -53.57 13.61 -29.68
C TRP A 331 -53.79 14.88 -30.51
N SER A 332 -53.33 16.04 -30.06
CA SER A 332 -53.49 17.31 -30.78
C SER A 332 -52.46 17.52 -31.91
N ALA A 333 -51.35 16.77 -31.93
CA ALA A 333 -50.36 16.84 -33.01
C ALA A 333 -50.68 15.94 -34.22
N ALA A 334 -51.57 14.95 -34.07
CA ALA A 334 -51.87 13.97 -35.11
C ALA A 334 -53.02 14.36 -36.06
N LEU A 335 -53.70 15.49 -35.84
CA LEU A 335 -54.86 15.92 -36.64
C LEU A 335 -54.58 17.03 -37.67
N THR A 336 -53.32 17.47 -37.84
CA THR A 336 -52.99 18.64 -38.70
C THR A 336 -52.20 18.36 -39.97
N GLU A 337 -52.13 17.12 -40.46
CA GLU A 337 -51.56 16.86 -41.80
C GLU A 337 -52.47 15.97 -42.66
N LYS A 338 -53.50 16.57 -43.24
CA LYS A 338 -54.08 16.06 -44.50
C LYS A 338 -53.28 16.66 -45.66
N PRO A 339 -52.54 15.86 -46.46
CA PRO A 339 -51.98 16.37 -47.70
C PRO A 339 -53.11 16.60 -48.71
N VAL A 340 -53.30 17.86 -49.09
CA VAL A 340 -54.08 18.26 -50.27
C VAL A 340 -53.40 17.63 -51.48
N LYS A 341 -54.05 16.63 -52.07
CA LYS A 341 -53.58 15.97 -53.28
C LYS A 341 -54.02 16.83 -54.47
N ASP A 342 -53.09 17.58 -55.02
CA ASP A 342 -53.27 18.31 -56.28
C ASP A 342 -53.67 17.33 -57.40
N ILE A 343 -54.86 17.55 -57.96
CA ILE A 343 -55.35 16.88 -59.15
C ILE A 343 -54.83 17.69 -60.34
N GLY A 344 -53.67 17.28 -60.87
CA GLY A 344 -53.16 17.76 -62.14
C GLY A 344 -53.97 17.15 -63.29
N LEU A 345 -54.73 17.99 -64.00
CA LEU A 345 -55.28 17.73 -65.32
C LEU A 345 -54.17 17.81 -66.37
N GLN A 346 -54.02 16.78 -67.19
CA GLN A 346 -53.53 16.86 -68.57
C GLN A 346 -54.39 15.98 -69.47
#